data_AF-A0A667ZDC3-F1
#
_entry.id   AF-A0A667ZDC3-F1
#
_cell.length_a   1.000
_cell.length_b   1.000
_cell.length_c   1.000
_cell.angle_alpha   90.00
_cell.angle_beta   90.00
_cell.angle_gamma   90.00
#
_symmetry.space_group_name_H-M   'P 1'
#
loop_
_entity.id
_entity.type
_entity.pdbx_description
1 polymer ?
#
loop_
_entity_poly.entity_id
_entity_poly.type
_entity_poly.pdbx_seq_one_letter_code
_entity_poly.pdbx_strand_id
1 'polypeptide(L)'
;LPPTAAPPPSTCDPTEATGGQVILDIPARPVMEGSDVTLFCKTKDGYRQPADFYRNNTFITAAPETGFTISPVQQSDEGFYRCDVGYVGRSAESWLSVRGQDPHFHFLFISHDSYYITDVF
;
A
#
# COMPACT_ATOMS: atom_id res chain seq x y z
N LEU A 1 29.81 37.28 9.37
CA LEU A 1 28.62 36.65 8.77
C LEU A 1 29.09 35.54 7.83
N PRO A 2 28.71 34.27 8.08
CA PRO A 2 28.98 33.18 7.13
C PRO A 2 27.94 33.19 5.99
N PRO A 3 28.32 32.83 4.76
CA PRO A 3 27.36 32.59 3.69
C PRO A 3 26.61 31.28 3.97
N THR A 4 25.28 31.37 3.97
CA THR A 4 24.35 30.24 4.10
C THR A 4 24.56 29.27 2.93
N ALA A 5 25.18 28.12 3.19
CA ALA A 5 25.30 27.05 2.21
C ALA A 5 23.91 26.44 1.97
N ALA A 6 23.46 26.44 0.72
CA ALA A 6 22.27 25.73 0.29
C ALA A 6 22.42 24.22 0.57
N PRO A 7 21.34 23.50 0.90
CA PRO A 7 21.39 22.04 1.03
C PRO A 7 21.75 21.41 -0.33
N PRO A 8 22.57 20.34 -0.34
CA PRO A 8 22.94 19.67 -1.59
C PRO A 8 21.71 19.05 -2.28
N PRO A 9 21.68 18.97 -3.62
CA PRO A 9 20.62 18.27 -4.33
C PRO A 9 20.60 16.81 -3.87
N SER A 10 19.42 16.30 -3.52
CA SER A 10 19.17 14.91 -3.16
C SER A 10 19.77 13.99 -4.24
N THR A 11 20.95 13.45 -3.96
CA THR A 11 21.63 12.48 -4.81
C THR A 11 20.72 11.28 -4.94
N CYS A 12 20.30 10.94 -6.16
CA CYS A 12 19.75 9.64 -6.48
C CYS A 12 20.85 8.62 -6.23
N ASP A 13 20.89 8.07 -5.02
CA ASP A 13 21.88 7.10 -4.63
C ASP A 13 21.65 5.80 -5.43
N PRO A 14 22.65 5.30 -6.19
CA PRO A 14 22.50 4.11 -7.02
C PRO A 14 22.53 2.81 -6.21
N THR A 15 22.67 2.87 -4.88
CA THR A 15 22.79 1.68 -4.02
C THR A 15 21.43 1.02 -3.73
N GLU A 16 20.32 1.63 -4.17
CA GLU A 16 18.95 1.12 -4.00
C GLU A 16 18.31 0.68 -5.33
N ALA A 17 19.11 0.24 -6.30
CA ALA A 17 18.64 -0.27 -7.59
C ALA A 17 19.05 -1.73 -7.87
N THR A 18 19.21 -2.55 -6.82
CA THR A 18 19.23 -4.02 -7.00
C THR A 18 17.81 -4.59 -7.21
N GLY A 19 16.82 -3.71 -7.42
CA GLY A 19 15.41 -4.01 -7.72
C GLY A 19 15.15 -4.57 -9.12
N GLY A 20 16.15 -5.19 -9.72
CA GLY A 20 16.17 -5.51 -11.14
C GLY A 20 15.66 -6.89 -11.49
N GLN A 21 15.17 -7.71 -10.56
CA GLN A 21 14.69 -9.07 -10.88
C GLN A 21 13.30 -9.36 -10.33
N VAL A 22 12.84 -8.57 -9.36
CA VAL A 22 11.57 -8.78 -8.66
C VAL A 22 10.72 -7.51 -8.74
N ILE A 23 9.42 -7.69 -8.97
CA ILE A 23 8.42 -6.64 -9.15
C ILE A 23 7.29 -6.91 -8.16
N LEU A 24 6.93 -5.89 -7.38
CA LEU A 24 5.71 -5.92 -6.57
C LEU A 24 4.52 -5.53 -7.44
N ASP A 25 3.52 -6.41 -7.51
CA ASP A 25 2.24 -6.16 -8.18
C ASP A 25 1.27 -5.54 -7.18
N ILE A 26 1.11 -4.23 -7.29
CA ILE A 26 0.22 -3.41 -6.46
C ILE A 26 -0.85 -2.79 -7.37
N PRO A 27 -2.10 -2.63 -6.93
CA PRO A 27 -3.11 -1.98 -7.76
C PRO A 27 -2.70 -0.54 -8.10
N ALA A 28 -2.75 -0.22 -9.39
CA ALA A 28 -2.40 1.12 -9.90
C ALA A 28 -3.42 2.20 -9.52
N ARG A 29 -4.58 1.82 -8.98
CA ARG A 29 -5.64 2.73 -8.55
C ARG A 29 -5.78 2.65 -7.03
N PRO A 30 -6.21 3.75 -6.40
CA PRO A 30 -6.51 3.74 -4.98
C PRO A 30 -7.54 2.66 -4.63
N VAL A 31 -7.28 1.93 -3.57
CA VAL A 31 -8.14 0.87 -3.04
C VAL A 31 -9.14 1.51 -2.07
N MET A 32 -10.39 1.08 -2.09
CA MET A 32 -11.39 1.61 -1.15
C MET A 32 -11.22 0.97 0.22
N GLU A 33 -11.38 1.75 1.28
CA GLU A 33 -11.49 1.21 2.64
C GLU A 33 -12.64 0.19 2.72
N GLY A 34 -12.45 -0.90 3.46
CA GLY A 34 -13.38 -2.01 3.56
C GLY A 34 -13.35 -3.01 2.40
N SER A 35 -12.56 -2.76 1.35
CA SER A 35 -12.35 -3.72 0.26
C SER A 35 -11.20 -4.69 0.55
N ASP A 36 -11.01 -5.67 -0.34
CA ASP A 36 -9.95 -6.66 -0.24
C ASP A 36 -8.93 -6.43 -1.35
N VAL A 37 -7.64 -6.42 -1.01
CA VAL A 37 -6.54 -6.33 -1.97
C VAL A 37 -5.53 -7.42 -1.73
N THR A 38 -5.05 -8.03 -2.81
CA THR A 38 -3.95 -8.99 -2.75
C THR A 38 -2.74 -8.44 -3.49
N LEU A 39 -1.61 -8.38 -2.78
CA LEU A 39 -0.31 -7.98 -3.29
C LEU A 39 0.46 -9.22 -3.72
N PHE A 40 1.07 -9.18 -4.90
CA PHE A 40 1.86 -10.29 -5.42
C PHE A 40 3.30 -9.88 -5.66
N CYS A 41 4.23 -10.76 -5.36
CA CYS A 41 5.63 -10.60 -5.73
C CYS A 41 5.89 -11.46 -6.97
N LYS A 42 6.36 -10.87 -8.06
CA LYS A 42 6.66 -11.58 -9.32
C LYS A 42 8.07 -11.31 -9.80
N THR A 43 8.70 -12.29 -10.43
CA THR A 43 9.95 -12.06 -11.15
C THR A 43 9.71 -11.25 -12.42
N LYS A 44 10.77 -10.74 -13.05
CA LYS A 44 10.68 -10.10 -14.37
C LYS A 44 10.04 -10.98 -15.45
N ASP A 45 10.18 -12.29 -15.31
CA ASP A 45 9.59 -13.27 -16.22
C ASP A 45 8.09 -13.51 -15.94
N GLY A 46 7.52 -12.86 -14.91
CA GLY A 46 6.11 -12.92 -14.55
C GLY A 46 5.73 -14.05 -13.60
N TYR A 47 6.70 -14.83 -13.12
CA TYR A 47 6.44 -15.91 -12.17
C TYR A 47 6.24 -15.35 -10.76
N ARG A 48 5.11 -15.70 -10.13
CA ARG A 48 4.88 -15.38 -8.72
C ARG A 48 5.85 -16.17 -7.85
N GLN A 49 6.39 -15.54 -6.82
CA GLN A 49 7.35 -16.14 -5.91
C GLN A 49 6.93 -15.93 -4.45
N PRO A 50 7.24 -16.87 -3.56
CA PRO A 50 7.11 -16.63 -2.13
C PRO A 50 8.09 -15.52 -1.72
N ALA A 51 7.63 -14.60 -0.87
CA ALA A 51 8.41 -13.41 -0.51
C ALA A 51 8.03 -12.86 0.85
N ASP A 52 8.97 -12.14 1.44
CA ASP A 52 8.75 -11.35 2.65
C ASP A 52 8.23 -9.96 2.27
N PHE A 53 7.08 -9.58 2.81
CA PHE A 53 6.42 -8.30 2.53
C PHE A 53 6.76 -7.26 3.59
N TYR A 54 7.07 -6.05 3.14
CA TYR A 54 7.40 -4.91 3.97
C TYR A 54 6.49 -3.73 3.62
N ARG A 55 6.13 -2.94 4.64
CA ARG A 55 5.44 -1.65 4.51
C ARG A 55 6.24 -0.60 5.26
N ASN A 56 6.59 0.51 4.59
CA ASN A 56 7.41 1.58 5.15
C ASN A 56 8.67 1.03 5.85
N ASN A 57 9.39 0.16 5.12
CA ASN A 57 10.59 -0.56 5.60
C ASN A 57 10.37 -1.51 6.80
N THR A 58 9.14 -1.70 7.25
CA THR A 58 8.79 -2.59 8.37
C THR A 58 8.26 -3.92 7.85
N PHE A 59 8.78 -5.03 8.39
CA PHE A 59 8.28 -6.36 8.04
C PHE A 59 6.81 -6.51 8.44
N ILE A 60 5.97 -6.96 7.52
CA ILE A 60 4.55 -7.23 7.76
C ILE A 60 4.35 -8.74 7.94
N THR A 61 4.72 -9.51 6.92
CA THR A 61 4.46 -10.94 6.85
C THR A 61 5.30 -11.61 5.76
N ALA A 62 5.51 -12.92 5.88
CA ALA A 62 5.99 -13.77 4.80
C ALA A 62 4.78 -14.39 4.10
N ALA A 63 4.67 -14.24 2.79
CA ALA A 63 3.56 -14.79 2.03
C ALA A 63 4.04 -15.76 0.93
N PRO A 64 3.27 -16.82 0.66
CA PRO A 64 3.58 -17.75 -0.42
C PRO A 64 3.24 -17.11 -1.79
N GLU A 65 3.39 -17.88 -2.87
CA GLU A 65 3.08 -17.44 -4.25
C GLU A 65 1.64 -16.95 -4.45
N THR A 66 0.72 -17.31 -3.54
CA THR A 66 -0.66 -16.82 -3.54
C THR A 66 -0.77 -15.34 -3.15
N GLY A 67 0.31 -14.72 -2.70
CA GLY A 67 0.35 -13.30 -2.35
C GLY A 67 -0.11 -13.00 -0.92
N PHE A 68 0.04 -11.73 -0.56
CA PHE A 68 -0.37 -11.16 0.71
C PHE A 68 -1.70 -10.44 0.54
N THR A 69 -2.75 -10.90 1.22
CA THR A 69 -4.08 -10.27 1.18
C THR A 69 -4.30 -9.39 2.40
N ILE A 70 -4.72 -8.16 2.16
CA ILE A 70 -5.20 -7.21 3.16
C ILE A 70 -6.72 -7.19 3.07
N SER A 71 -7.39 -7.60 4.15
CA SER A 71 -8.85 -7.66 4.26
C SER A 71 -9.28 -7.53 5.73
N PRO A 72 -10.16 -6.57 6.08
CA PRO A 72 -10.56 -5.42 5.26
C PRO A 72 -9.40 -4.42 5.16
N VAL A 73 -9.27 -3.75 4.01
CA VAL A 73 -8.33 -2.63 3.83
C VAL A 73 -8.75 -1.45 4.69
N GLN A 74 -7.81 -0.90 5.46
CA GLN A 74 -8.02 0.29 6.29
C GLN A 74 -7.17 1.46 5.80
N GLN A 75 -7.54 2.68 6.19
CA GLN A 75 -6.74 3.88 5.86
C GLN A 75 -5.30 3.79 6.39
N SER A 76 -5.07 3.04 7.48
CA SER A 76 -3.74 2.77 8.05
C SER A 76 -2.88 1.80 7.23
N ASP A 77 -3.47 1.12 6.24
CA ASP A 77 -2.76 0.23 5.33
C ASP A 77 -2.13 0.97 4.15
N GLU A 78 -2.39 2.26 3.98
CA GLU A 78 -1.69 3.11 3.03
C GLU A 78 -0.18 3.20 3.35
N GLY A 79 0.67 3.09 2.33
CA GLY A 79 2.12 3.15 2.51
C GLY A 79 2.95 2.67 1.33
N PHE A 80 4.28 2.71 1.50
CA PHE A 80 5.24 2.14 0.56
C PHE A 80 5.42 0.65 0.83
N TYR A 81 5.02 -0.18 -0.12
CA TYR A 81 5.18 -1.63 -0.03
C TYR A 81 6.36 -2.10 -0.87
N ARG A 82 7.05 -3.13 -0.40
CA ARG A 82 8.02 -3.90 -1.16
C ARG A 82 7.99 -5.38 -0.76
N CYS A 83 8.55 -6.23 -1.60
CA CYS A 83 8.78 -7.63 -1.29
C CYS A 83 10.27 -7.97 -1.40
N ASP A 84 10.74 -8.89 -0.55
CA ASP A 84 12.10 -9.45 -0.58
C ASP A 84 12.00 -10.95 -0.87
N VAL A 85 12.62 -11.38 -1.97
CA VAL A 85 12.76 -12.79 -2.33
C VAL A 85 14.21 -13.14 -2.08
N GLY A 86 14.50 -13.83 -0.96
CA GLY A 86 15.87 -13.92 -0.41
C GLY A 86 17.00 -14.28 -1.39
N TYR A 87 16.76 -15.15 -2.39
CA TYR A 87 17.78 -15.54 -3.38
C TYR A 87 17.75 -14.74 -4.69
N VAL A 88 16.69 -13.96 -4.94
CA VAL A 88 16.47 -13.22 -6.20
C VAL A 88 16.72 -11.72 -6.00
N GLY A 89 16.34 -11.21 -4.83
CA GLY A 89 16.50 -9.81 -4.44
C GLY A 89 15.18 -9.16 -4.04
N ARG A 90 15.25 -7.84 -3.85
CA ARG A 90 14.13 -7.00 -3.41
C ARG A 90 13.43 -6.39 -4.60
N SER A 91 12.14 -6.13 -4.47
CA SER A 91 11.42 -5.29 -5.44
C SER A 91 11.62 -3.81 -5.15
N ALA A 92 11.35 -2.98 -6.17
CA ALA A 92 11.20 -1.54 -5.98
C ALA A 92 10.00 -1.23 -5.09
N GLU A 93 10.12 -0.17 -4.28
CA GLU A 93 9.02 0.27 -3.43
C GLU A 93 7.89 0.86 -4.28
N SER A 94 6.65 0.51 -3.94
CA SER A 94 5.46 0.99 -4.63
C SER A 94 4.40 1.47 -3.63
N TRP A 95 3.74 2.58 -3.94
CA TRP A 95 2.77 3.20 -3.05
C TRP A 95 1.39 2.55 -3.18
N LEU A 96 0.85 2.04 -2.07
CA LEU A 96 -0.55 1.63 -1.98
C LEU A 96 -1.35 2.81 -1.45
N SER A 97 -2.20 3.40 -2.29
CA SER A 97 -3.13 4.44 -1.85
C SER A 97 -4.45 3.81 -1.42
N VAL A 98 -4.95 4.21 -0.26
CA VAL A 98 -6.26 3.83 0.27
C VAL A 98 -7.16 5.05 0.30
N ARG A 99 -8.35 4.93 -0.29
CA ARG A 99 -9.41 5.93 -0.17
C ARG A 99 -10.29 5.55 1.01
N GLY A 100 -10.20 6.36 2.06
CA GLY A 100 -11.11 6.31 3.19
C GLY A 100 -12.55 6.39 2.71
N GLN A 101 -13.39 5.52 3.25
CA GLN A 101 -14.82 5.64 3.04
C GLN A 101 -15.28 6.76 3.94
N ASP A 102 -15.66 7.90 3.36
CA ASP A 102 -16.07 9.07 4.13
C ASP A 102 -17.13 8.67 5.19
N PRO A 103 -16.79 8.70 6.50
CA PRO A 103 -17.75 8.36 7.55
C PRO A 103 -18.86 9.41 7.64
N HIS A 104 -18.78 10.52 6.89
CA HIS A 104 -19.79 11.57 6.84
C HIS A 104 -21.05 11.20 6.03
N PHE A 105 -21.10 10.02 5.41
CA PHE A 105 -22.36 9.44 4.89
C PHE A 105 -23.08 8.52 5.90
N HIS A 106 -22.60 8.38 7.14
CA HIS A 106 -23.29 7.63 8.20
C HIS A 106 -24.00 8.51 9.27
N PHE A 107 -24.00 9.84 9.14
CA PHE A 107 -24.61 10.73 10.15
C PHE A 107 -25.48 11.88 9.62
N LEU A 108 -26.06 11.79 8.41
CA LEU A 108 -27.04 12.78 7.92
C LEU A 108 -28.52 12.41 8.15
N PHE A 109 -28.84 11.46 9.04
CA PHE A 109 -30.22 11.30 9.52
C PHE A 109 -30.29 11.19 11.04
N ILE A 110 -29.82 12.22 11.74
CA ILE A 110 -30.41 12.55 13.04
C ILE A 110 -31.23 13.81 12.85
N SER A 111 -32.47 13.69 12.35
CA SER A 111 -33.47 14.73 12.57
C SER A 111 -33.94 14.59 14.02
N HIS A 112 -33.68 15.62 14.82
CA HIS A 112 -34.09 15.73 16.22
C HIS A 112 -35.60 15.98 16.40
N ASP A 113 -36.43 15.63 15.42
CA ASP A 113 -37.87 15.71 15.51
C ASP A 113 -38.45 14.30 15.35
N SER A 114 -39.02 13.84 16.46
CA SER A 114 -39.34 12.46 16.80
C SER A 114 -40.27 11.77 15.81
N TYR A 115 -39.99 10.47 15.56
CA TYR A 115 -40.92 9.45 15.04
C TYR A 115 -41.09 9.43 13.50
N TYR A 116 -41.16 8.21 12.93
CA TYR A 116 -41.28 7.85 11.50
C TYR A 116 -39.99 7.84 10.64
N ILE A 117 -39.16 6.81 10.85
CA ILE A 117 -38.31 6.26 9.79
C ILE A 117 -39.26 5.53 8.82
N THR A 118 -39.32 5.95 7.55
CA THR A 118 -39.92 5.14 6.48
C THR A 118 -38.84 4.82 5.47
N ASP A 119 -38.50 3.54 5.40
CA ASP A 119 -37.57 2.93 4.47
C ASP A 119 -37.97 3.17 3.00
N VAL A 120 -36.98 3.34 2.12
CA VAL A 120 -37.14 3.08 0.68
C VAL A 120 -36.01 2.15 0.23
N PHE A 121 -36.14 0.88 0.62
CA PHE A 121 -36.05 -0.32 -0.23
C PHE A 121 -36.83 -1.46 0.43
#